data_AF-A0A352Z6V0-F1
#
_entry.id   AF-A0A352Z6V0-F1
#
_cell.length_a   1.000
_cell.length_b   1.000
_cell.length_c   1.000
_cell.angle_alpha   90.00
_cell.angle_beta   90.00
_cell.angle_gamma   90.00
#
_symmetry.space_group_name_H-M   'P 1'
#
loop_
_entity.id
_entity.type
_entity.pdbx_description
1 polymer ?
#
loop_
_entity_poly.entity_id
_entity_poly.type
_entity_poly.pdbx_seq_one_letter_code
_entity_poly.pdbx_strand_id
1 'polypeptide(L)'
;MNSVVVLILGFIVAFIGYRVYAKYIDTKIIKSDPKRATPAKMYMDGVEFMPTSKNILFGYQFKSIAGAAPIIGPIIAIQWGWLPALIWILAGTFFIGWVQDYSSAMVAMRNDGASFGGLSHKLISPRAR
;
A
#
# COMPACT_ATOMS: atom_id res chain seq x y z
N MET A 1 -31.58 -4.85 1.70
CA MET A 1 -30.90 -3.56 1.44
C MET A 1 -30.37 -3.57 0.03
N ASN A 2 -30.51 -2.47 -0.73
CA ASN A 2 -30.04 -2.44 -2.12
C ASN A 2 -28.50 -2.42 -2.15
N SER A 3 -27.90 -3.39 -2.84
CA SER A 3 -26.43 -3.52 -2.97
C SER A 3 -25.77 -2.27 -3.55
N VAL A 4 -26.48 -1.52 -4.40
CA VAL A 4 -26.01 -0.25 -4.95
C VAL A 4 -25.77 0.78 -3.84
N VAL A 5 -26.66 0.83 -2.84
CA VAL A 5 -26.52 1.76 -1.70
C VAL A 5 -25.29 1.40 -0.86
N VAL A 6 -25.04 0.11 -0.64
CA VAL A 6 -23.86 -0.37 0.09
C VAL A 6 -22.56 -0.01 -0.64
N LEU A 7 -22.54 -0.19 -1.97
CA LEU A 7 -21.38 0.18 -2.79
C LEU A 7 -21.11 1.69 -2.71
N ILE A 8 -22.14 2.52 -2.87
CA ILE A 8 -22.02 3.98 -2.79
C ILE A 8 -21.47 4.40 -1.41
N LEU A 9 -22.01 3.85 -0.33
CA LEU A 9 -21.51 4.11 1.02
C LEU A 9 -20.04 3.69 1.18
N GLY A 10 -19.67 2.51 0.68
CA GLY A 10 -18.29 2.04 0.67
C GLY A 10 -17.35 2.99 -0.06
N PHE A 11 -17.75 3.49 -1.24
CA PHE A 11 -16.99 4.49 -1.98
C PHE A 11 -16.84 5.81 -1.24
N ILE A 12 -17.91 6.30 -0.60
CA ILE A 12 -17.86 7.54 0.20
C ILE A 12 -16.88 7.38 1.36
N VAL A 13 -16.95 6.26 2.09
CA VAL A 13 -16.04 5.96 3.20
C VAL A 13 -14.60 5.86 2.70
N ALA A 14 -14.36 5.13 1.60
CA ALA A 14 -13.06 5.03 0.92
C ALA A 14 -12.50 6.42 0.56
N PHE A 15 -13.33 7.27 -0.04
CA PHE A 15 -12.96 8.61 -0.49
C PHE A 15 -12.63 9.56 0.67
N ILE A 16 -13.45 9.56 1.73
CA ILE A 16 -13.20 10.37 2.93
C ILE A 16 -11.88 9.94 3.57
N GLY A 17 -11.67 8.65 3.76
CA GLY A 17 -10.42 8.16 4.34
C GLY A 17 -9.20 8.46 3.47
N TYR A 18 -9.31 8.42 2.14
CA TYR A 18 -8.24 8.89 1.26
C TYR A 18 -7.94 10.39 1.45
N ARG A 19 -8.98 11.24 1.44
CA ARG A 19 -8.82 12.70 1.49
C ARG A 19 -8.35 13.22 2.84
N VAL A 20 -8.78 12.59 3.93
CA VAL A 20 -8.45 13.02 5.30
C VAL A 20 -7.25 12.23 5.81
N TYR A 21 -7.40 10.92 5.94
CA TYR A 21 -6.40 10.07 6.58
C TYR A 21 -5.17 9.87 5.69
N ALA A 22 -5.35 9.44 4.44
CA ALA A 22 -4.20 9.16 3.59
C ALA A 22 -3.39 10.42 3.26
N LYS A 23 -4.07 11.54 2.98
CA LYS A 23 -3.42 12.84 2.81
C LYS A 23 -2.67 13.29 4.07
N TYR A 24 -3.23 13.06 5.26
CA TYR A 24 -2.57 13.42 6.52
C TYR A 24 -1.26 12.64 6.71
N ILE A 25 -1.31 11.31 6.55
CA ILE A 25 -0.13 10.44 6.66
C ILE A 25 0.93 10.88 5.64
N ASP A 26 0.54 11.10 4.39
CA ASP A 26 1.48 11.51 3.34
C ASP A 26 2.15 12.86 3.64
N THR A 27 1.36 13.88 4.02
CA THR A 27 1.88 15.25 4.19
C THR A 27 2.55 15.50 5.53
N LYS A 28 2.13 14.82 6.61
CA LYS A 28 2.63 15.06 7.97
C LYS A 28 3.61 14.01 8.47
N ILE A 29 3.40 12.74 8.14
CA ILE A 29 4.24 11.65 8.65
C ILE A 29 5.32 11.29 7.64
N ILE A 30 4.91 10.82 6.45
CA ILE A 30 5.84 10.40 5.41
C ILE A 30 6.58 11.62 4.88
N LYS A 31 5.88 12.72 4.60
CA LYS A 31 6.40 13.93 3.93
C LYS A 31 7.02 13.55 2.59
N SER A 32 6.20 13.03 1.68
CA SER A 32 6.66 12.74 0.31
C SER A 32 7.04 14.05 -0.41
N ASP A 33 8.10 13.99 -1.21
CA ASP A 33 8.55 15.13 -2.01
C ASP A 33 8.54 14.74 -3.49
N PRO A 34 7.65 15.32 -4.31
CA PRO A 34 7.60 15.03 -5.74
C PRO A 34 8.83 15.53 -6.52
N LYS A 35 9.65 16.42 -5.94
CA LYS A 35 10.89 16.92 -6.56
C LYS A 35 12.09 16.03 -6.30
N ARG A 36 12.02 15.12 -5.33
CA ARG A 36 13.12 14.19 -5.03
C ARG A 36 13.26 13.18 -6.15
N ALA A 37 14.46 13.05 -6.71
CA ALA A 37 14.74 12.00 -7.68
C ALA A 37 14.60 10.62 -7.02
N THR A 38 13.96 9.69 -7.73
CA THR A 38 13.83 8.30 -7.28
C THR A 38 15.06 7.49 -7.69
N PRO A 39 15.38 6.40 -6.99
CA PRO A 39 16.43 5.45 -7.40
C PRO A 39 16.32 5.02 -8.87
N ALA A 40 15.09 4.84 -9.36
CA ALA A 40 14.81 4.55 -10.77
C ALA A 40 15.37 5.60 -11.74
N LYS A 41 15.46 6.88 -11.33
CA LYS A 41 16.07 7.97 -12.12
C LYS A 41 17.55 8.21 -11.80
N MET A 42 18.01 7.83 -10.61
CA MET A 42 19.40 8.06 -10.20
C MET A 42 20.35 6.99 -10.77
N TYR A 43 19.94 5.72 -10.75
CA TYR A 43 20.82 4.60 -11.12
C TYR A 43 20.60 4.07 -12.53
N MET A 44 19.44 4.35 -13.15
CA MET A 44 19.08 4.10 -14.57
C MET A 44 19.97 3.07 -15.30
N ASP A 45 19.93 1.82 -14.85
CA ASP A 45 20.82 0.76 -15.35
C ASP A 45 20.20 -0.03 -16.52
N GLY A 46 18.92 0.19 -16.81
CA GLY A 46 18.21 -0.55 -17.85
C GLY A 46 17.98 -2.02 -17.49
N VAL A 47 18.01 -2.39 -16.20
CA VAL A 47 17.63 -3.72 -15.72
C VAL A 47 16.82 -3.63 -14.42
N GLU A 48 17.40 -3.11 -13.34
CA GLU A 48 16.77 -3.02 -12.01
C GLU A 48 16.12 -1.65 -11.78
N PHE A 49 16.75 -0.59 -12.30
CA PHE A 49 16.31 0.79 -12.17
C PHE A 49 15.91 1.35 -13.53
N MET A 50 14.59 1.40 -13.78
CA MET A 50 14.02 2.02 -14.96
C MET A 50 12.85 2.94 -14.61
N PRO A 51 12.87 4.22 -15.04
CA PRO A 51 11.71 5.09 -14.92
C PRO A 51 10.52 4.48 -15.67
N THR A 52 9.45 4.19 -14.93
CA THR A 52 8.28 3.48 -15.47
C THR A 52 7.03 4.32 -15.27
N SER A 53 6.04 4.16 -16.16
CA SER A 53 4.78 4.88 -16.05
C SER A 53 4.01 4.50 -14.77
N LYS A 54 3.30 5.47 -14.19
CA LYS A 54 2.50 5.26 -12.97
C LYS A 54 1.47 4.13 -13.10
N ASN A 55 0.93 3.92 -14.30
CA ASN A 55 -0.10 2.91 -14.56
C ASN A 55 0.49 1.49 -14.50
N ILE A 56 1.70 1.32 -15.03
CA ILE A 56 2.42 0.05 -14.97
C ILE A 56 2.85 -0.23 -13.52
N LEU A 57 3.39 0.78 -12.82
CA LEU A 57 3.74 0.66 -11.39
C LEU A 57 2.53 0.29 -10.53
N PHE A 58 1.37 0.89 -10.80
CA PHE A 58 0.11 0.51 -10.15
C PHE A 58 -0.23 -0.96 -10.39
N GLY A 59 -0.07 -1.46 -11.63
CA GLY A 59 -0.28 -2.88 -11.94
C GLY A 59 0.65 -3.82 -11.15
N TYR A 60 1.93 -3.47 -11.03
CA TYR A 60 2.87 -4.23 -10.20
C TYR A 60 2.45 -4.26 -8.73
N GLN A 61 2.09 -3.11 -8.17
CA GLN A 61 1.64 -3.02 -6.78
C GLN A 61 0.32 -3.77 -6.56
N PHE A 62 -0.65 -3.60 -7.46
CA PHE A 62 -1.93 -4.28 -7.39
C PHE A 62 -1.75 -5.81 -7.40
N LYS A 63 -0.93 -6.33 -8.32
CA LYS A 63 -0.60 -7.76 -8.37
C LYS A 63 0.07 -8.23 -7.08
N SER A 64 0.94 -7.41 -6.49
CA SER A 64 1.63 -7.77 -5.25
C SER A 64 0.70 -7.87 -4.04
N ILE A 65 -0.36 -7.05 -4.00
CA ILE A 65 -1.33 -7.03 -2.88
C ILE A 65 -2.46 -8.03 -3.10
N ALA A 66 -2.80 -8.34 -4.36
CA ALA A 66 -3.85 -9.29 -4.75
C ALA A 66 -3.48 -10.76 -4.43
N GLY A 67 -3.06 -11.01 -3.20
CA GLY A 67 -2.74 -12.31 -2.64
C GLY A 67 -3.87 -12.86 -1.76
N ALA A 68 -3.51 -13.80 -0.89
CA ALA A 68 -4.47 -14.54 -0.09
C ALA A 68 -5.19 -13.70 0.97
N ALA A 69 -4.54 -12.67 1.54
CA ALA A 69 -5.09 -11.91 2.66
C ALA A 69 -6.40 -11.14 2.30
N PRO A 70 -6.48 -10.40 1.18
CA PRO A 70 -7.74 -9.79 0.73
C PRO A 70 -8.85 -10.77 0.37
N ILE A 71 -8.54 -12.06 0.16
CA ILE A 71 -9.51 -13.10 -0.20
C ILE A 71 -10.01 -13.82 1.07
N ILE A 72 -9.09 -14.34 1.87
CA ILE A 72 -9.41 -15.17 3.04
C ILE A 72 -10.14 -14.35 4.11
N GLY A 73 -9.71 -13.11 4.36
CA GLY A 73 -10.31 -12.26 5.39
C GLY A 73 -11.82 -12.04 5.21
N PRO A 74 -12.28 -11.54 4.05
CA PRO A 74 -13.70 -11.40 3.77
C PRO A 74 -14.48 -12.72 3.77
N ILE A 75 -13.88 -13.83 3.31
CA ILE A 75 -14.51 -15.16 3.33
C ILE A 75 -14.73 -15.66 4.76
N ILE A 76 -13.82 -15.37 5.69
CA ILE A 76 -14.04 -15.70 7.10
C ILE A 76 -15.09 -14.75 7.68
N ALA A 77 -14.96 -13.45 7.43
CA ALA A 77 -15.85 -12.43 8.00
C ALA A 77 -17.31 -12.58 7.53
N ILE A 78 -17.55 -13.07 6.31
CA ILE A 78 -18.91 -13.27 5.79
C ILE A 78 -19.67 -14.38 6.51
N GLN A 79 -18.98 -15.28 7.23
CA GLN A 79 -19.63 -16.29 8.09
C GLN A 79 -20.45 -15.63 9.21
N TRP A 80 -20.09 -14.40 9.61
CA TRP A 80 -20.85 -13.59 10.56
C TRP A 80 -21.83 -12.62 9.89
N GLY A 81 -22.00 -12.72 8.57
CA GLY A 81 -22.89 -11.91 7.75
C GLY A 81 -22.18 -10.86 6.89
N TRP A 82 -22.97 -10.19 6.06
CA TRP A 82 -22.47 -9.23 5.07
C TRP A 82 -21.86 -7.97 5.71
N LEU A 83 -22.36 -7.53 6.87
CA LEU A 83 -21.90 -6.31 7.53
C LEU A 83 -20.50 -6.50 8.16
N PRO A 84 -20.21 -7.57 8.92
CA PRO A 84 -18.85 -7.86 9.36
C PRO A 84 -17.85 -8.00 8.22
N ALA A 85 -18.23 -8.63 7.10
CA ALA A 85 -17.38 -8.69 5.91
C ALA A 85 -17.06 -7.31 5.33
N LEU A 86 -18.05 -6.43 5.25
CA LEU A 86 -17.87 -5.06 4.77
C LEU A 86 -16.97 -4.25 5.71
N ILE A 87 -17.19 -4.35 7.03
CA ILE A 87 -16.35 -3.69 8.04
C ILE A 87 -14.91 -4.19 7.93
N TRP A 88 -14.71 -5.50 7.77
CA TRP A 88 -13.38 -6.09 7.58
C TRP A 88 -12.66 -5.49 6.37
N ILE A 89 -13.34 -5.42 5.22
CA ILE A 89 -12.77 -4.84 4.00
C ILE A 89 -12.40 -3.37 4.20
N LEU A 90 -13.32 -2.56 4.73
CA LEU A 90 -13.08 -1.12 4.90
C LEU A 90 -12.02 -0.84 5.97
N ALA A 91 -12.19 -1.37 7.18
CA ALA A 91 -11.28 -1.13 8.28
C ALA A 91 -9.89 -1.76 8.03
N GLY A 92 -9.84 -2.98 7.50
CA GLY A 92 -8.59 -3.65 7.16
C GLY A 92 -7.80 -2.89 6.10
N THR A 93 -8.48 -2.37 5.07
CA THR A 93 -7.85 -1.50 4.07
C THR A 93 -7.25 -0.27 4.75
N PHE A 94 -8.04 0.43 5.59
CA PHE A 94 -7.64 1.71 6.18
C PHE A 94 -6.53 1.65 7.20
N PHE A 95 -6.58 0.71 8.14
CA PHE A 95 -5.67 0.69 9.28
C PHE A 95 -4.45 -0.20 9.07
N ILE A 96 -4.55 -1.20 8.20
CA ILE A 96 -3.51 -2.21 8.02
C ILE A 96 -2.90 -2.07 6.62
N GLY A 97 -3.70 -2.28 5.58
CA GLY A 97 -3.19 -2.49 4.22
C GLY A 97 -2.45 -1.28 3.64
N TRP A 98 -3.18 -0.20 3.35
CA TRP A 98 -2.61 0.87 2.51
C TRP A 98 -1.45 1.60 3.20
N VAL A 99 -1.52 1.81 4.54
CA VAL A 99 -0.46 2.49 5.30
C VAL A 99 0.81 1.65 5.30
N GLN A 100 0.68 0.35 5.55
CA GLN A 100 1.81 -0.57 5.54
C GLN A 100 2.47 -0.60 4.16
N ASP A 101 1.70 -0.79 3.09
CA ASP A 101 2.25 -0.79 1.73
C ASP A 101 2.91 0.53 1.35
N TYR A 102 2.26 1.66 1.66
CA TYR A 102 2.79 2.98 1.33
C TYR A 102 4.08 3.30 2.08
N SER A 103 4.11 3.03 3.39
CA SER A 103 5.29 3.22 4.22
C SER A 103 6.43 2.30 3.81
N SER A 104 6.15 1.03 3.52
CA SER A 104 7.11 0.06 3.00
C SER A 104 7.77 0.54 1.70
N ALA A 105 6.96 0.97 0.72
CA ALA A 105 7.46 1.50 -0.54
C ALA A 105 8.32 2.77 -0.33
N MET A 106 7.90 3.66 0.57
CA MET A 106 8.64 4.89 0.87
C MET A 106 9.96 4.65 1.58
N VAL A 107 10.03 3.64 2.47
CA VAL A 107 11.29 3.23 3.10
C VAL A 107 12.27 2.71 2.05
N ALA A 108 11.82 1.84 1.14
CA ALA A 108 12.67 1.35 0.05
C ALA A 108 13.14 2.50 -0.87
N MET A 109 12.24 3.42 -1.25
CA MET A 109 12.58 4.58 -2.08
C MET A 109 13.60 5.52 -1.46
N ARG A 110 13.66 5.60 -0.12
CA ARG A 110 14.61 6.43 0.62
C ARG A 110 15.96 5.77 0.84
N ASN A 111 16.05 4.47 0.61
CA ASN A 111 17.26 3.66 0.77
C ASN A 111 17.63 3.01 -0.55
N ASP A 112 17.65 3.80 -1.63
CA ASP A 112 18.20 3.40 -2.92
C ASP A 112 17.53 2.16 -3.55
N GLY A 113 16.26 1.91 -3.21
CA GLY A 113 15.52 0.75 -3.71
C GLY A 113 15.81 -0.56 -2.98
N ALA A 114 16.53 -0.52 -1.85
CA ALA A 114 16.85 -1.71 -1.09
C ALA A 114 15.60 -2.48 -0.61
N SER A 115 15.65 -3.81 -0.73
CA SER A 115 14.64 -4.70 -0.16
C SER A 115 14.69 -4.70 1.36
N PHE A 116 13.61 -5.12 2.02
CA PHE A 116 13.59 -5.26 3.48
C PHE A 116 14.70 -6.16 4.01
N GLY A 117 15.05 -7.25 3.31
CA GLY A 117 16.19 -8.09 3.69
C GLY A 117 17.52 -7.34 3.63
N GLY A 118 17.73 -6.52 2.60
CA GLY A 118 18.90 -5.65 2.50
C GLY A 118 18.96 -4.59 3.60
N LEU A 119 17.81 -4.02 3.97
CA LEU A 119 17.69 -3.05 5.05
C LEU A 119 17.93 -3.68 6.42
N SER A 120 17.37 -4.86 6.70
CA SER A 120 17.59 -5.59 7.95
C SER A 120 19.07 -5.93 8.13
N HIS A 121 19.75 -6.36 7.06
CA HIS A 121 21.19 -6.60 7.07
C HIS A 121 21.99 -5.35 7.44
N LYS A 122 21.61 -4.19 6.86
CA LYS A 122 22.31 -2.92 7.04
C LYS A 122 22.03 -2.23 8.39
N LEU A 123 20.77 -2.28 8.86
CA LEU A 123 20.29 -1.50 10.01
C LEU A 123 20.23 -2.30 11.31
N ILE A 124 20.09 -3.63 11.25
CA ILE A 124 19.93 -4.48 12.44
C ILE A 124 21.21 -5.29 12.69
N SER A 125 21.55 -6.20 11.77
CA SER A 125 22.69 -7.10 11.92
C SER A 125 22.95 -7.88 10.62
N PRO A 126 24.21 -8.25 10.32
CA PRO A 126 24.52 -9.13 9.19
C PRO A 126 23.74 -10.45 9.18
N ARG A 127 23.31 -10.94 10.36
CA ARG A 127 22.55 -12.19 10.54
C ARG A 127 21.04 -12.04 10.36
N ALA A 128 20.53 -10.82 10.18
CA ALA A 128 19.10 -10.54 10.10
C ALA A 128 18.52 -10.68 8.68
N ARG A 129 19.24 -11.36 7.77
CA ARG A 129 18.85 -11.58 6.38
C ARG A 129 18.39 -13.02 6.17
#